data_AF-A0A7Y2NW14-F1
#
_entry.id   AF-A0A7Y2NW14-F1
#
_cell.length_a   1.000
_cell.length_b   1.000
_cell.length_c   1.000
_cell.angle_alpha   90.00
_cell.angle_beta   90.00
_cell.angle_gamma   90.00
#
_symmetry.space_group_name_H-M   'P 1'
#
loop_
_entity.id
_entity.type
_entity.pdbx_description
1 polymer ?
#
loop_
_entity_poly.entity_id
_entity_poly.type
_entity_poly.pdbx_seq_one_letter_code
_entity_poly.pdbx_strand_id
1 'polypeptide(L)'
;MPQTVEVRFKGTRRDFFLWKHDDDLLRLKEGVIVEVERGRDFGRVSAVGEAALKKCGDGCNGCAADTVPNSSPRTVVRRANQQDVKTANELRRIEEDIRRKVIERVQSHSLEMKVSDAEWQWDRRKLSI
;
A
#
# COMPACT_ATOMS: atom_id res chain seq x y z
N MET A 1 -18.39 -15.49 -0.38
CA MET A 1 -17.25 -15.70 -1.29
C MET A 1 -16.24 -14.60 -1.06
N PRO A 2 -14.94 -14.92 -0.89
CA PRO A 2 -13.93 -13.90 -0.64
C PRO A 2 -13.88 -12.88 -1.77
N GLN A 3 -13.91 -11.60 -1.41
CA GLN A 3 -13.96 -10.50 -2.37
C GLN A 3 -12.53 -10.03 -2.65
N THR A 4 -12.13 -10.02 -3.92
CA THR A 4 -10.86 -9.37 -4.34
C THR A 4 -11.04 -7.86 -4.34
N VAL A 5 -10.09 -7.15 -3.74
CA VAL A 5 -10.08 -5.68 -3.68
C VAL A 5 -8.73 -5.12 -4.15
N GLU A 6 -8.79 -4.06 -4.96
CA GLU A 6 -7.62 -3.28 -5.35
C GLU A 6 -7.40 -2.21 -4.26
N VAL A 7 -6.25 -2.24 -3.60
CA VAL A 7 -5.87 -1.25 -2.60
C VAL A 7 -4.76 -0.36 -3.16
N ARG A 8 -4.95 0.95 -3.03
CA ARG A 8 -3.99 1.97 -3.44
C ARG A 8 -3.25 2.54 -2.23
N PHE A 9 -1.94 2.64 -2.36
CA PHE A 9 -1.03 3.21 -1.38
C PHE A 9 -0.59 4.62 -1.80
N LYS A 10 0.48 5.15 -1.18
CA LYS A 10 1.07 6.42 -1.61
C LYS A 10 1.63 6.28 -3.03
N GLY A 11 1.56 7.36 -3.81
CA GLY A 11 2.05 7.41 -5.19
C GLY A 11 1.25 6.51 -6.14
N THR A 12 1.96 5.75 -6.97
CA THR A 12 1.38 4.86 -8.00
C THR A 12 1.22 3.42 -7.53
N ARG A 13 1.69 3.08 -6.31
CA ARG A 13 1.67 1.72 -5.78
C ARG A 13 0.25 1.24 -5.53
N ARG A 14 -0.09 0.10 -6.12
CA ARG A 14 -1.36 -0.61 -5.96
C ARG A 14 -1.06 -2.10 -5.85
N ASP A 15 -1.86 -2.79 -5.06
CA ASP A 15 -1.74 -4.23 -4.88
C ASP A 15 -3.15 -4.82 -4.65
N PHE A 16 -3.31 -6.10 -4.92
CA PHE A 16 -4.58 -6.80 -4.84
C PHE A 16 -4.62 -7.65 -3.58
N PHE A 17 -5.72 -7.55 -2.85
CA PHE A 17 -5.90 -8.25 -1.58
C PHE A 17 -7.21 -9.02 -1.56
N LEU A 18 -7.22 -10.11 -0.80
CA LEU A 18 -8.44 -10.84 -0.50
C LEU A 18 -9.09 -10.31 0.77
N TRP A 19 -10.38 -9.99 0.68
CA TRP A 19 -11.26 -9.71 1.80
C TRP A 19 -12.03 -10.98 2.15
N LYS A 20 -11.82 -11.49 3.38
CA LYS A 20 -12.38 -12.77 3.84
C LYS A 20 -13.77 -12.65 4.48
N HIS A 21 -14.28 -11.43 4.73
CA HIS A 21 -15.55 -11.24 5.39
C HIS A 21 -16.68 -11.11 4.35
N ASP A 22 -17.55 -12.11 4.30
CA ASP A 22 -18.64 -12.19 3.34
C ASP A 22 -19.80 -11.22 3.66
N ASP A 23 -20.02 -10.92 4.95
CA ASP A 23 -21.17 -10.14 5.40
C ASP A 23 -20.95 -8.61 5.35
N ASP A 24 -19.71 -8.15 5.21
CA ASP A 24 -19.35 -6.74 5.33
C ASP A 24 -18.45 -6.27 4.17
N LEU A 25 -19.07 -6.10 3.00
CA LEU A 25 -18.40 -5.71 1.76
C LEU A 25 -17.73 -4.34 1.89
N LEU A 26 -16.46 -4.26 1.48
CA LEU A 26 -15.71 -3.01 1.46
C LEU A 26 -16.24 -2.05 0.39
N ARG A 27 -16.23 -0.75 0.71
CA ARG A 27 -16.65 0.30 -0.23
C ARG A 27 -15.46 1.00 -0.86
N LEU A 28 -15.71 1.65 -2.01
CA LEU A 28 -14.72 2.49 -2.66
C LEU A 28 -14.27 3.63 -1.73
N LYS A 29 -12.98 3.96 -1.80
CA LYS A 29 -12.28 5.00 -1.01
C LYS A 29 -12.17 4.72 0.49
N GLU A 30 -12.66 3.58 0.96
CA GLU A 30 -12.54 3.15 2.35
C GLU A 30 -11.08 2.86 2.71
N GLY A 31 -10.70 3.23 3.93
CA GLY A 31 -9.36 2.96 4.46
C GLY A 31 -9.28 1.53 4.98
N VAL A 32 -8.22 0.82 4.65
CA VAL A 32 -8.00 -0.56 5.08
C VAL A 32 -6.57 -0.76 5.55
N ILE A 33 -6.41 -1.66 6.51
CA ILE A 33 -5.10 -2.17 6.94
C ILE A 33 -4.88 -3.50 6.27
N VAL A 34 -3.78 -3.63 5.54
CA VAL A 34 -3.41 -4.84 4.80
C VAL A 34 -2.14 -5.46 5.36
N GLU A 35 -1.98 -6.76 5.13
CA GLU A 35 -0.72 -7.46 5.38
C GLU A 35 0.20 -7.30 4.16
N VAL A 36 1.42 -6.85 4.41
CA VAL A 36 2.48 -6.70 3.41
C VAL A 36 3.67 -7.56 3.81
N GLU A 37 4.64 -7.73 2.91
CA GLU A 37 5.80 -8.62 3.09
C GLU A 37 6.49 -8.50 4.47
N ARG A 38 6.54 -7.29 5.03
CA ARG A 38 7.22 -7.00 6.30
C ARG A 38 6.35 -6.23 7.29
N GLY A 39 5.10 -6.64 7.46
CA GLY A 39 4.23 -6.09 8.48
C GLY A 39 2.89 -5.63 7.92
N ARG A 40 2.45 -4.44 8.32
CA ARG A 40 1.14 -3.91 7.97
C ARG A 40 1.23 -2.54 7.35
N ASP A 41 0.33 -2.31 6.41
CA ASP A 41 0.29 -1.06 5.69
C ASP A 41 -1.13 -0.51 5.58
N PHE A 42 -1.24 0.81 5.43
CA PHE A 42 -2.51 1.50 5.30
C PHE A 42 -2.71 1.89 3.84
N GLY A 43 -3.85 1.48 3.28
CA GLY A 43 -4.23 1.82 1.92
C GLY A 43 -5.70 2.20 1.81
N ARG A 44 -6.10 2.63 0.61
CA ARG A 44 -7.48 2.95 0.29
C ARG A 44 -8.00 2.08 -0.84
N VAL A 45 -9.22 1.59 -0.70
CA VAL A 45 -9.88 0.76 -1.69
C VAL A 45 -10.14 1.57 -2.97
N SER A 46 -9.64 1.08 -4.11
CA SER A 46 -9.73 1.69 -5.44
C SER A 46 -10.70 0.94 -6.36
N ALA A 47 -10.84 -0.37 -6.17
CA ALA A 47 -11.82 -1.21 -6.86
C ALA A 47 -12.18 -2.43 -6.00
N VAL A 48 -13.36 -2.99 -6.23
CA VAL A 48 -13.91 -4.13 -5.48
C VAL A 48 -14.54 -5.15 -6.43
N GLY A 49 -14.47 -6.44 -6.08
CA GLY A 49 -15.15 -7.53 -6.79
C GLY A 49 -14.75 -7.64 -8.27
N GLU A 50 -15.75 -7.78 -9.15
CA GLU A 50 -15.53 -7.90 -10.60
C GLU A 50 -14.77 -6.73 -11.21
N ALA A 51 -14.94 -5.51 -10.68
CA ALA A 51 -14.19 -4.35 -11.15
C ALA A 51 -12.70 -4.43 -10.80
N ALA A 52 -12.36 -5.05 -9.66
CA ALA A 52 -10.97 -5.32 -9.31
C ALA A 52 -10.39 -6.44 -10.18
N LEU A 53 -11.16 -7.51 -10.41
CA LEU A 53 -10.76 -8.63 -11.27
C LEU A 53 -10.50 -8.20 -12.72
N LYS A 54 -11.38 -7.39 -13.30
CA LYS A 54 -11.19 -6.84 -14.67
C LYS A 54 -9.93 -5.99 -14.76
N LYS A 55 -9.69 -5.10 -13.79
CA LYS A 55 -8.45 -4.31 -13.74
C LYS A 55 -7.21 -5.16 -13.54
N CYS A 56 -7.34 -6.29 -12.85
CA CYS A 56 -6.25 -7.24 -12.71
C CYS A 56 -5.92 -7.95 -14.03
N GLY A 57 -6.92 -8.17 -14.88
CA GLY A 57 -6.77 -8.78 -16.22
C GLY A 57 -6.34 -7.81 -17.32
N ASP A 58 -6.81 -6.56 -17.31
CA ASP A 58 -6.65 -5.60 -18.42
C ASP A 58 -5.41 -4.69 -18.32
N GLY A 59 -4.72 -4.61 -17.18
CA GLY A 59 -3.73 -3.56 -16.94
C GLY A 59 -2.45 -4.00 -16.25
N CYS A 60 -1.40 -4.27 -17.04
CA CYS A 60 0.06 -4.12 -16.80
C CYS A 60 0.68 -4.23 -15.37
N ASN A 61 0.03 -4.80 -14.35
CA ASN A 61 0.62 -5.07 -13.05
C ASN A 61 -0.15 -6.18 -12.32
N GLY A 62 -0.01 -7.40 -12.83
CA GLY A 62 0.09 -8.60 -11.99
C GLY A 62 -1.14 -9.05 -11.21
N CYS A 63 -2.19 -9.52 -11.89
CA CYS A 63 -2.71 -10.86 -11.56
C CYS A 63 -2.09 -11.85 -12.54
N ALA A 64 -0.77 -11.96 -12.54
CA ALA A 64 -0.19 -13.17 -13.05
C ALA A 64 -0.27 -14.17 -11.89
N ALA A 65 -1.28 -15.02 -11.96
CA ALA A 65 -1.16 -16.35 -11.36
C ALA A 65 0.13 -17.07 -11.83
N ASP A 66 0.82 -16.56 -12.87
CA ASP A 66 1.97 -17.19 -13.50
C ASP A 66 3.26 -16.33 -13.66
N THR A 67 3.42 -15.13 -13.09
CA THR A 67 4.70 -14.37 -13.20
C THR A 67 5.25 -13.74 -11.92
N VAL A 68 4.71 -14.10 -10.75
CA VAL A 68 5.49 -14.01 -9.50
C VAL A 68 5.39 -15.35 -8.76
N PRO A 69 6.39 -16.25 -8.87
CA PRO A 69 6.42 -17.43 -8.03
C PRO A 69 6.66 -16.95 -6.59
N ASN A 70 5.70 -17.20 -5.69
CA ASN A 70 5.79 -17.13 -4.21
C ASN A 70 5.05 -16.01 -3.47
N SER A 71 4.23 -15.16 -4.07
CA SER A 71 3.35 -14.30 -3.28
C SER A 71 1.99 -14.95 -3.08
N SER A 72 1.84 -15.68 -1.98
CA SER A 72 0.52 -16.07 -1.45
C SER A 72 -0.42 -14.86 -1.47
N PRO A 73 -1.72 -15.02 -1.80
CA PRO A 73 -2.64 -13.90 -1.89
C PRO A 73 -2.71 -13.18 -0.55
N ARG A 74 -2.24 -11.92 -0.53
CA ARG A 74 -2.20 -11.12 0.68
C ARG A 74 -3.62 -10.77 1.11
N THR A 75 -3.82 -10.67 2.42
CA THR A 75 -5.15 -10.44 2.97
C THR A 75 -5.26 -9.06 3.58
N VAL A 76 -6.44 -8.46 3.42
CA VAL A 76 -6.82 -7.31 4.21
C VAL A 76 -7.05 -7.78 5.65
N VAL A 77 -6.40 -7.14 6.61
CA VAL A 77 -6.49 -7.50 8.04
C VAL A 77 -7.79 -6.98 8.63
N ARG A 78 -8.12 -5.72 8.37
CA ARG A 78 -9.34 -5.06 8.87
C ARG A 78 -9.58 -3.70 8.19
N ARG A 79 -10.77 -3.16 8.41
CA ARG A 79 -11.08 -1.74 8.12
C ARG A 79 -10.26 -0.82 9.01
N ALA A 80 -9.82 0.29 8.43
CA ALA A 80 -9.12 1.32 9.16
C ALA A 80 -10.10 2.15 9.98
N ASN A 81 -9.75 2.38 11.25
CA ASN A 81 -10.49 3.28 12.12
C ASN A 81 -9.96 4.71 12.00
N GLN A 82 -10.59 5.66 12.70
CA GLN A 82 -10.15 7.06 12.66
C GLN A 82 -8.73 7.26 13.21
N GLN A 83 -8.30 6.43 14.17
CA GLN A 83 -6.95 6.51 14.72
C GLN A 83 -5.90 6.08 13.69
N ASP A 84 -6.16 5.03 12.91
CA ASP A 84 -5.28 4.57 11.85
C ASP A 84 -5.11 5.65 10.77
N VAL A 85 -6.21 6.33 10.41
CA VAL A 85 -6.19 7.46 9.46
C VAL A 85 -5.35 8.62 10.02
N LYS A 86 -5.49 8.94 11.32
CA LYS A 86 -4.65 9.94 11.98
C LYS A 86 -3.17 9.54 11.95
N THR A 87 -2.85 8.29 12.28
CA THR A 87 -1.47 7.76 12.20
C THR A 87 -0.91 7.86 10.79
N ALA A 88 -1.69 7.47 9.77
CA ALA A 88 -1.25 7.57 8.37
C ALA A 88 -0.99 9.03 7.94
N ASN A 89 -1.82 9.98 8.39
CA ASN A 89 -1.60 11.40 8.11
C ASN A 89 -0.35 11.95 8.81
N GLU A 90 -0.08 11.50 10.04
CA GLU A 90 1.11 11.91 10.78
C GLU A 90 2.38 11.33 10.13
N LEU A 91 2.35 10.07 9.70
CA LEU A 91 3.44 9.46 8.95
C LEU A 91 3.78 10.26 7.69
N ARG A 92 2.78 10.73 6.93
CA ARG A 92 3.01 11.58 5.75
C ARG A 92 3.78 12.86 6.07
N ARG A 93 3.51 13.48 7.22
CA ARG A 93 4.25 14.69 7.65
C ARG A 93 5.70 14.35 7.99
N ILE A 94 5.90 13.27 8.75
CA ILE A 94 7.23 12.79 9.14
C ILE A 94 8.05 12.38 7.90
N GLU A 95 7.42 11.78 6.89
CA GLU A 95 8.06 11.39 5.63
C GLU A 95 8.64 12.58 4.87
N GLU A 96 7.96 13.73 4.86
CA GLU A 96 8.48 14.95 4.23
C GLU A 96 9.77 15.43 4.92
N ASP A 97 9.81 15.39 6.25
CA ASP A 97 11.01 15.71 7.03
C ASP A 97 12.16 14.73 6.75
N ILE A 98 11.84 13.44 6.68
CA ILE A 98 12.82 12.39 6.40
C ILE A 98 13.39 12.56 5.00
N ARG A 99 12.54 12.81 4.00
CA ARG A 99 12.96 13.04 2.62
C ARG A 99 13.97 14.19 2.54
N ARG A 100 13.73 15.31 3.25
CA ARG A 100 14.69 16.43 3.33
C ARG A 100 16.02 16.00 3.92
N LYS A 101 16.00 15.30 5.06
CA LYS A 101 17.22 14.79 5.71
C LYS A 101 18.00 13.83 4.81
N VAL A 102 17.30 12.99 4.05
CA VAL A 102 17.94 12.05 3.12
C VAL A 102 18.57 12.80 1.94
N ILE A 103 17.92 13.83 1.40
CA ILE A 103 18.51 14.71 0.38
C ILE A 103 19.79 15.37 0.89
N GLU A 104 19.76 15.95 2.09
CA GLU A 104 20.94 16.58 2.71
C GLU A 104 22.10 15.57 2.86
N ARG A 105 21.79 14.33 3.27
CA ARG A 105 22.79 13.26 3.40
C ARG A 105 23.38 12.86 2.05
N VAL A 106 22.53 12.65 1.04
CA VAL A 106 22.95 12.32 -0.33
C VAL A 106 23.91 13.38 -0.87
N GLN A 107 23.61 14.66 -0.64
CA GLN A 107 24.48 15.77 -1.03
C GLN A 107 25.79 15.78 -0.23
N SER A 108 25.74 15.57 1.09
CA SER A 108 26.95 15.54 1.94
C SER A 108 27.91 14.40 1.59
N HIS A 109 27.38 13.30 1.05
CA HIS A 109 28.16 12.13 0.63
C HIS A 109 28.49 12.15 -0.88
N SER A 110 28.14 13.23 -1.60
CA SER A 110 28.38 13.38 -3.04
C SER A 110 27.87 12.19 -3.87
N LEU A 111 26.73 11.62 -3.48
CA LEU A 111 26.11 10.52 -4.20
C LEU A 111 25.35 11.07 -5.43
N GLU A 112 25.63 10.54 -6.61
CA GLU A 112 24.98 10.93 -7.87
C GLU A 112 23.58 10.31 -7.99
N MET A 113 22.66 10.74 -7.12
CA MET A 113 21.27 10.25 -7.14
C MET A 113 20.26 11.32 -6.75
N LYS A 114 19.01 11.14 -7.22
CA LYS A 114 17.88 11.99 -6.86
C LYS A 114 16.92 11.26 -5.93
N VAL A 115 16.70 11.83 -4.76
CA VAL A 115 15.71 11.34 -3.80
C VAL A 115 14.32 11.77 -4.24
N SER A 116 13.47 10.80 -4.59
CA SER A 116 12.13 11.09 -5.11
C SER A 116 11.12 11.23 -3.98
N ASP A 117 10.99 10.23 -3.11
CA ASP A 117 10.03 10.23 -2.02
C ASP A 117 10.64 9.56 -0.77
N ALA A 118 9.88 9.55 0.33
CA ALA A 118 10.11 8.68 1.47
C ALA A 118 8.75 8.12 1.89
N GLU A 119 8.65 6.81 2.10
CA GLU A 119 7.40 6.14 2.47
C GLU A 119 7.65 5.17 3.64
N TRP A 120 6.98 5.43 4.75
CA TRP A 120 6.87 4.49 5.86
C TRP A 120 5.71 3.54 5.62
N GLN A 121 5.94 2.26 5.92
CA GLN A 121 4.83 1.37 6.22
C GLN A 121 4.06 1.88 7.43
N TRP A 122 2.74 1.65 7.46
CA TRP A 122 1.87 2.13 8.53
C TRP A 122 2.35 1.72 9.95
N ASP A 123 2.95 0.53 10.08
CA ASP A 123 3.51 0.04 11.35
C ASP A 123 4.96 0.47 11.64
N ARG A 124 5.55 1.33 10.79
CA ARG A 124 6.91 1.85 10.87
C ARG A 124 8.01 0.77 10.82
N ARG A 125 7.73 -0.42 10.28
CA ARG A 125 8.75 -1.49 10.18
C ARG A 125 9.71 -1.32 9.02
N LYS A 126 9.28 -0.63 7.95
CA LYS A 126 10.11 -0.37 6.77
C LYS A 126 9.92 1.06 6.29
N LEU A 127 11.03 1.73 6.02
CA LEU A 127 11.11 2.99 5.30
C LEU A 127 11.65 2.70 3.89
N SER A 128 10.98 3.23 2.87
CA SER A 128 11.43 3.21 1.48
C SER A 128 11.76 4.64 1.04
N ILE A 129 12.78 4.82 0.20
CA ILE A 129 13.27 6.10 -0.33
C ILE A 129 13.27 6.05 -1.86
#